data_AF-A0A1W1ZIC2-F1
#
_entry.id   AF-A0A1W1ZIC2-F1
#
_cell.length_a   1.000
_cell.length_b   1.000
_cell.length_c   1.000
_cell.angle_alpha   90.00
_cell.angle_beta   90.00
_cell.angle_gamma   90.00
#
_symmetry.space_group_name_H-M   'P 1'
#
loop_
_entity.id
_entity.type
_entity.pdbx_description
1 polymer ?
#
loop_
_entity_poly.entity_id
_entity_poly.type
_entity_poly.pdbx_seq_one_letter_code
_entity_poly.pdbx_strand_id
1 'polypeptide(L)'
;MKNSNGIYSGAAGLTEAQRRGGGMKKKRILGWAGVSVTVVLSGIWAWWGAVENFHEGWYSQSLLENLFLFFFQYLLFAIVFVILALVILRWKKAGLILHLLAGVFCVWFFSGASFSVLGLLIVIPFAALGLLYYYGEPYPLKWAYRLILFVPLIITLAVSVPQGIRAAQRLDDGDLGTRIVEGNGVTLAWAPRGPGWPDRGVSWEEAREICRYLSEDGLTVMETEQNIWRLPTAEEAVRSMTIHGENAGGVWDIAAKTAVYEKTPDKESPLWDVHSKVIYYWTADTSGEDETRACIIVYHGGIYDKRKTDHQAYLSFRAVKAT
;
A
#
# COMPACT_ATOMS: atom_id res chain seq x y z
N MET A 1 71.05 -45.78 4.66
CA MET A 1 70.55 -45.80 3.27
C MET A 1 69.23 -46.58 3.27
N LYS A 2 68.19 -46.05 2.59
CA LYS A 2 66.76 -46.45 2.52
C LYS A 2 65.89 -45.95 3.70
N ASN A 3 65.14 -44.85 3.55
CA ASN A 3 63.81 -44.67 2.88
C ASN A 3 62.76 -45.68 3.39
N SER A 4 61.53 -45.32 3.77
CA SER A 4 60.69 -44.20 3.36
C SER A 4 59.38 -44.14 4.19
N ASN A 5 58.94 -42.91 4.50
CA ASN A 5 57.57 -42.40 4.50
C ASN A 5 56.40 -43.40 4.67
N GLY A 6 55.87 -43.49 5.90
CA GLY A 6 54.49 -43.87 6.16
C GLY A 6 53.63 -42.61 6.31
N ILE A 7 53.00 -42.19 5.22
CA ILE A 7 52.04 -41.08 5.19
C ILE A 7 50.75 -41.52 5.89
N TYR A 8 50.31 -40.73 6.87
CA TYR A 8 49.05 -40.86 7.59
C TYR A 8 47.85 -40.84 6.64
N SER A 9 47.26 -42.01 6.38
CA SER A 9 45.92 -42.17 5.80
C SER A 9 44.86 -41.96 6.90
N GLY A 10 44.67 -40.71 7.32
CA GLY A 10 43.78 -40.33 8.42
C GLY A 10 42.38 -39.83 8.04
N ALA A 11 41.88 -40.12 6.82
CA ALA A 11 40.66 -39.46 6.31
C ALA A 11 39.54 -40.40 5.79
N ALA A 12 39.51 -41.67 6.18
CA ALA A 12 38.52 -42.64 5.66
C ALA A 12 37.62 -43.29 6.73
N GLY A 13 37.29 -42.58 7.82
CA GLY A 13 36.62 -43.18 8.98
C GLY A 13 35.50 -42.36 9.62
N LEU A 14 34.79 -41.48 8.89
CA LEU A 14 33.55 -40.90 9.44
C LEU A 14 32.51 -42.00 9.60
N THR A 15 32.19 -42.33 10.85
CA THR A 15 31.20 -43.34 11.22
C THR A 15 29.84 -43.01 10.61
N GLU A 16 29.06 -44.02 10.22
CA GLU A 16 27.74 -43.83 9.60
C GLU A 16 26.79 -42.98 10.49
N ALA A 17 26.96 -43.06 11.81
CA ALA A 17 26.27 -42.22 12.80
C ALA A 17 26.61 -40.73 12.66
N GLN A 18 27.89 -40.39 12.44
CA GLN A 18 28.32 -39.01 12.19
C GLN A 18 27.78 -38.49 10.85
N ARG A 19 27.73 -39.33 9.81
CA ARG A 19 27.12 -38.98 8.50
C ARG A 19 25.61 -38.74 8.63
N ARG A 20 24.90 -39.62 9.35
CA ARG A 20 23.46 -39.48 9.63
C ARG A 20 23.15 -38.24 10.48
N GLY A 21 23.94 -37.97 11.51
CA GLY A 21 23.82 -36.77 12.35
C GLY A 21 24.01 -35.47 11.57
N GLY A 22 25.03 -35.41 10.70
CA GLY A 22 25.26 -34.26 9.83
C GLY A 22 24.13 -34.01 8.83
N GLY A 23 23.59 -35.07 8.22
CA GLY A 23 22.44 -34.99 7.31
C GLY A 23 21.17 -34.44 7.99
N MET A 24 20.87 -34.91 9.20
CA MET A 24 19.73 -34.39 9.99
C MET A 24 19.91 -32.92 10.35
N LYS A 25 21.13 -32.50 10.73
CA LYS A 25 21.41 -31.08 11.02
C LYS A 25 21.19 -30.19 9.80
N LYS A 26 21.64 -30.61 8.60
CA LYS A 26 21.44 -29.87 7.35
C LYS A 26 19.96 -29.73 6.99
N LYS A 27 19.18 -30.80 7.06
CA LYS A 27 17.73 -30.75 6.79
C LYS A 27 17.00 -29.80 7.76
N ARG A 28 17.37 -29.81 9.04
CA ARG A 28 16.80 -28.89 10.04
C ARG A 28 17.12 -27.44 9.73
N ILE A 29 18.37 -27.14 9.37
CA ILE A 29 18.79 -25.79 8.98
C ILE A 29 17.99 -25.31 7.76
N LEU A 30 17.88 -26.14 6.71
CA LEU A 30 17.10 -25.80 5.51
C LEU A 30 15.62 -25.57 5.83
N GLY A 31 15.04 -26.43 6.66
CA GLY A 31 13.65 -26.30 7.09
C GLY A 31 13.40 -25.01 7.86
N TRP A 32 14.27 -24.68 8.81
CA TRP A 32 14.18 -23.42 9.56
C TRP A 32 14.48 -22.19 8.71
N ALA A 33 15.37 -22.29 7.72
CA ALA A 33 15.57 -21.23 6.75
C ALA A 33 14.28 -20.96 5.95
N GLY A 34 13.59 -22.02 5.50
CA GLY A 34 12.26 -21.89 4.88
C GLY A 34 11.25 -21.18 5.78
N VAL A 35 11.14 -21.59 7.05
CA VAL A 35 10.27 -20.94 8.05
C VAL A 35 10.60 -19.47 8.22
N SER A 36 11.88 -19.13 8.42
CA SER A 36 12.30 -17.74 8.60
C SER A 36 11.98 -16.87 7.40
N VAL A 37 12.27 -17.36 6.18
CA VAL A 37 11.97 -16.61 4.94
C VAL A 37 10.46 -16.44 4.77
N THR A 38 9.65 -17.49 5.01
CA THR A 38 8.19 -17.37 4.96
C THR A 38 7.68 -16.33 5.94
N VAL A 39 8.12 -16.37 7.20
CA VAL A 39 7.67 -15.46 8.25
C VAL A 39 8.01 -14.01 7.92
N VAL A 40 9.21 -13.76 7.38
CA VAL A 40 9.62 -12.42 6.93
C VAL A 40 8.75 -11.96 5.76
N LEU A 41 8.59 -12.77 4.72
CA LEU A 41 7.80 -12.39 3.55
C LEU A 41 6.32 -12.19 3.89
N SER A 42 5.70 -13.14 4.60
CA SER A 42 4.30 -12.99 5.00
C SER A 42 4.09 -11.84 5.97
N GLY A 43 5.06 -11.57 6.85
CA GLY A 43 5.05 -10.41 7.75
C GLY A 43 5.13 -9.08 7.02
N ILE A 44 6.03 -8.94 6.04
CA ILE A 44 6.15 -7.73 5.20
C ILE A 44 4.85 -7.49 4.42
N TRP A 45 4.31 -8.53 3.77
CA TRP A 45 3.05 -8.41 3.03
C TRP A 45 1.85 -8.15 3.93
N ALA A 46 1.82 -8.71 5.14
CA ALA A 46 0.77 -8.43 6.13
C ALA A 46 0.83 -6.98 6.61
N TRP A 47 2.02 -6.46 6.88
CA TRP A 47 2.23 -5.06 7.25
C TRP A 47 1.81 -4.11 6.12
N TRP A 48 2.36 -4.31 4.91
CA TRP A 48 2.06 -3.46 3.75
C TRP A 48 0.57 -3.50 3.41
N GLY A 49 -0.02 -4.70 3.30
CA GLY A 49 -1.44 -4.86 3.02
C GLY A 49 -2.33 -4.21 4.08
N ALA A 50 -1.98 -4.32 5.36
CA ALA A 50 -2.72 -3.64 6.42
C ALA A 50 -2.63 -2.12 6.32
N VAL A 51 -1.45 -1.55 6.04
CA VAL A 51 -1.29 -0.09 5.87
C VAL A 51 -2.07 0.41 4.65
N GLU A 52 -1.88 -0.22 3.49
CA GLU A 52 -2.51 0.19 2.24
C GLU A 52 -4.04 0.06 2.27
N ASN A 53 -4.56 -0.95 2.94
CA ASN A 53 -6.00 -1.10 3.11
C ASN A 53 -6.63 0.12 3.80
N PHE A 54 -6.01 0.66 4.85
CA PHE A 54 -6.54 1.86 5.52
C PHE A 54 -6.13 3.17 4.84
N HIS A 55 -5.13 3.13 3.96
CA HIS A 55 -4.74 4.28 3.15
C HIS A 55 -5.67 4.47 1.95
N GLU A 56 -5.96 3.41 1.20
CA GLU A 56 -6.67 3.45 -0.08
C GLU A 56 -7.97 2.65 -0.11
N GLY A 57 -8.05 1.55 0.65
CA GLY A 57 -9.10 0.53 0.52
C GLY A 57 -10.31 0.68 1.45
N TRP A 58 -10.17 1.41 2.55
CA TRP A 58 -11.18 1.53 3.60
C TRP A 58 -12.06 2.76 3.39
N TYR A 59 -12.96 2.68 2.41
CA TYR A 59 -13.88 3.76 2.04
C TYR A 59 -15.33 3.29 1.89
N SER A 60 -15.62 1.99 1.77
CA SER A 60 -17.02 1.55 1.63
C SER A 60 -17.82 1.86 2.90
N GLN A 61 -19.10 2.18 2.75
CA GLN A 61 -20.05 2.24 3.87
C GLN A 61 -20.32 0.84 4.45
N SER A 62 -20.15 -0.22 3.65
CA SER A 62 -20.35 -1.60 4.06
C SER A 62 -19.09 -2.15 4.74
N LEU A 63 -19.22 -2.50 6.02
CA LEU A 63 -18.15 -3.19 6.76
C LEU A 63 -17.75 -4.50 6.05
N LEU A 64 -18.71 -5.23 5.49
CA LEU A 64 -18.42 -6.48 4.79
C LEU A 64 -17.60 -6.25 3.53
N GLU A 65 -17.88 -5.19 2.78
CA GLU A 65 -17.11 -4.83 1.58
C GLU A 65 -15.69 -4.40 1.95
N ASN A 66 -15.53 -3.56 2.97
CA ASN A 66 -14.21 -3.19 3.48
C ASN A 66 -13.40 -4.40 3.96
N LEU A 67 -14.02 -5.33 4.68
CA LEU A 67 -13.36 -6.58 5.09
C LEU A 67 -13.02 -7.46 3.87
N PHE A 68 -13.92 -7.53 2.88
CA PHE A 68 -13.66 -8.28 1.66
C PHE A 68 -12.44 -7.74 0.91
N LEU A 69 -12.39 -6.42 0.68
CA LEU A 69 -11.22 -5.75 0.09
C LEU A 69 -9.98 -6.02 0.93
N PHE A 70 -10.07 -5.89 2.25
CA PHE A 70 -8.95 -6.13 3.14
C PHE A 70 -8.34 -7.54 2.99
N PHE A 71 -9.16 -8.59 2.99
CA PHE A 71 -8.66 -9.96 2.87
C PHE A 71 -8.21 -10.33 1.45
N PHE A 72 -9.00 -9.96 0.43
CA PHE A 72 -8.79 -10.46 -0.94
C PHE A 72 -7.93 -9.57 -1.82
N GLN A 73 -7.90 -8.26 -1.56
CA GLN A 73 -7.07 -7.34 -2.32
C GLN A 73 -5.76 -7.05 -1.58
N TYR A 74 -5.82 -6.78 -0.28
CA TYR A 74 -4.67 -6.26 0.45
C TYR A 74 -3.87 -7.34 1.21
N LEU A 75 -4.51 -8.34 1.81
CA LEU A 75 -3.83 -9.42 2.54
C LEU A 75 -3.55 -10.69 1.72
N LEU A 76 -3.95 -10.72 0.44
CA LEU A 76 -3.92 -11.93 -0.39
C LEU A 76 -2.54 -12.60 -0.42
N PHE A 77 -1.48 -11.82 -0.66
CA PHE A 77 -0.12 -12.38 -0.73
C PHE A 77 0.34 -12.96 0.61
N ALA A 78 0.07 -12.27 1.73
CA ALA A 78 0.40 -12.78 3.06
C ALA A 78 -0.31 -14.12 3.33
N ILE A 79 -1.61 -14.20 3.00
CA ILE A 79 -2.42 -15.41 3.15
C ILE A 79 -1.89 -16.54 2.27
N VAL A 80 -1.54 -16.26 1.01
CA VAL A 80 -0.98 -17.26 0.07
C VAL A 80 0.34 -17.83 0.59
N PHE A 81 1.27 -16.99 1.06
CA PHE A 81 2.53 -17.47 1.64
C PHE A 81 2.30 -18.36 2.88
N VAL A 82 1.36 -17.98 3.75
CA VAL A 82 1.01 -18.78 4.93
C VAL A 82 0.42 -20.13 4.51
N ILE A 83 -0.60 -20.14 3.63
CA ILE A 83 -1.25 -21.38 3.18
C ILE A 83 -0.27 -22.32 2.50
N LEU A 84 0.55 -21.81 1.57
CA LEU A 84 1.53 -22.62 0.85
C LEU A 84 2.55 -23.26 1.82
N ALA A 85 3.03 -22.50 2.80
CA ALA A 85 3.95 -23.01 3.82
C ALA A 85 3.30 -24.09 4.71
N LEU A 86 2.06 -23.89 5.15
CA LEU A 86 1.33 -24.88 5.94
C LEU A 86 1.11 -26.19 5.15
N VAL A 87 0.75 -26.06 3.87
CA VAL A 87 0.52 -27.18 2.96
C VAL A 87 1.80 -27.98 2.74
N ILE A 88 2.93 -27.33 2.47
CA ILE A 88 4.20 -28.04 2.21
C ILE A 88 4.79 -28.69 3.46
N LEU A 89 4.59 -28.11 4.65
CA LEU A 89 4.96 -28.75 5.92
C LEU A 89 4.18 -30.05 6.15
N ARG A 90 2.93 -30.12 5.69
CA ARG A 90 2.06 -31.31 5.85
C ARG A 90 2.23 -32.33 4.73
N TRP A 91 2.40 -31.86 3.49
CA TRP A 91 2.41 -32.66 2.26
C TRP A 91 3.50 -32.16 1.30
N LYS A 92 4.75 -32.55 1.54
CA LYS A 92 5.93 -32.05 0.80
C LYS A 92 5.79 -31.99 -0.73
N LYS A 93 5.33 -33.09 -1.35
CA LYS A 93 5.19 -33.18 -2.82
C LYS A 93 4.11 -32.23 -3.36
N ALA A 94 2.91 -32.29 -2.78
CA ALA A 94 1.80 -31.43 -3.17
C ALA A 94 2.14 -29.95 -2.94
N GLY A 95 2.74 -29.63 -1.80
CA GLY A 95 3.19 -28.28 -1.50
C GLY A 95 4.25 -27.77 -2.48
N LEU A 96 5.24 -28.59 -2.86
CA LEU A 96 6.24 -28.18 -3.85
C LEU A 96 5.58 -27.84 -5.20
N ILE A 97 4.68 -28.71 -5.67
CA ILE A 97 3.93 -28.48 -6.91
C ILE A 97 3.14 -27.18 -6.82
N LEU A 98 2.43 -26.93 -5.72
CA LEU A 98 1.65 -25.71 -5.53
C LEU A 98 2.50 -24.43 -5.52
N HIS A 99 3.70 -24.46 -4.91
CA HIS A 99 4.61 -23.31 -4.96
C HIS A 99 5.05 -23.01 -6.41
N LEU A 100 5.39 -24.05 -7.18
CA LEU A 100 5.80 -23.88 -8.58
C LEU A 100 4.63 -23.37 -9.43
N LEU A 101 3.43 -23.92 -9.25
CA LEU A 101 2.22 -23.47 -9.94
C LEU A 101 1.86 -22.04 -9.58
N ALA A 102 2.00 -21.62 -8.32
CA ALA A 102 1.79 -20.23 -7.91
C ALA A 102 2.77 -19.29 -8.62
N GLY A 103 4.05 -19.67 -8.71
CA GLY A 103 5.03 -18.91 -9.48
C GLY A 103 4.66 -18.78 -10.96
N VAL A 104 4.27 -19.87 -11.62
CA VAL A 104 3.83 -19.86 -13.03
C VAL A 104 2.56 -19.00 -13.21
N PHE A 105 1.59 -19.13 -12.29
CA PHE A 105 0.39 -18.32 -12.30
C PHE A 105 0.72 -16.83 -12.21
N CYS A 106 1.63 -16.43 -11.31
CA CYS A 106 2.05 -15.03 -11.22
C CYS A 106 2.71 -14.52 -12.51
N VAL A 107 3.49 -15.35 -13.22
CA VAL A 107 4.08 -14.95 -14.51
C VAL A 107 3.00 -14.63 -15.54
N TRP A 108 1.97 -15.47 -15.61
CA TRP A 108 0.84 -15.26 -16.51
C TRP A 108 -0.02 -14.06 -16.09
N PHE A 109 -0.39 -13.98 -14.81
CA PHE A 109 -1.31 -12.95 -14.29
C PHE A 109 -0.71 -11.54 -14.34
N PHE A 110 0.61 -11.41 -14.14
CA PHE A 110 1.33 -10.14 -14.19
C PHE A 110 2.13 -9.98 -15.49
N SER A 111 1.66 -10.53 -16.61
CA SER A 111 2.31 -10.40 -17.93
C SER A 111 2.32 -8.93 -18.38
N GLY A 112 3.39 -8.21 -18.06
CA GLY A 112 3.51 -6.76 -18.26
C GLY A 112 4.26 -6.06 -17.13
N ALA A 113 4.37 -6.71 -15.95
CA ALA A 113 5.25 -6.24 -14.89
C ALA A 113 6.74 -6.43 -15.27
N SER A 114 7.61 -5.57 -14.73
CA SER A 114 9.04 -5.70 -14.95
C SER A 114 9.60 -6.98 -14.33
N PHE A 115 10.63 -7.56 -14.95
CA PHE A 115 11.28 -8.78 -14.44
C PHE A 115 11.82 -8.59 -13.01
N SER A 116 12.31 -7.40 -12.67
CA SER A 116 12.80 -7.09 -11.34
C SER A 116 11.71 -7.23 -10.27
N VAL A 117 10.47 -6.83 -10.58
CA VAL A 117 9.34 -6.98 -9.66
C VAL A 117 8.82 -8.42 -9.69
N LEU A 118 8.50 -8.94 -10.87
CA LEU A 118 7.85 -10.24 -11.00
C LEU A 118 8.79 -11.41 -10.72
N GLY A 119 9.96 -11.42 -11.36
CA GLY A 119 10.95 -12.49 -11.24
C GLY A 119 11.58 -12.54 -9.85
N LEU A 120 12.20 -11.44 -9.41
CA LEU A 120 12.98 -11.41 -8.16
C LEU A 120 12.10 -11.40 -6.90
N LEU A 121 10.96 -10.70 -6.90
CA LEU A 121 10.16 -10.52 -5.68
C LEU A 121 9.02 -11.53 -5.53
N ILE A 122 8.62 -12.21 -6.61
CA ILE A 122 7.46 -13.12 -6.58
C ILE A 122 7.86 -14.54 -6.99
N VAL A 123 8.32 -14.74 -8.23
CA VAL A 123 8.53 -16.09 -8.79
C VAL A 123 9.67 -16.83 -8.09
N ILE A 124 10.83 -16.19 -7.94
CA ILE A 124 12.00 -16.80 -7.29
C ILE A 124 11.70 -17.14 -5.83
N PRO A 125 11.11 -16.25 -5.00
CA PRO A 125 10.71 -16.59 -3.64
C PRO A 125 9.79 -17.79 -3.54
N PHE A 126 8.78 -17.92 -4.42
CA PHE A 126 7.90 -19.10 -4.41
C PHE A 126 8.67 -20.39 -4.71
N ALA A 127 9.47 -20.42 -5.78
CA ALA A 127 10.24 -21.61 -6.14
C ALA A 127 11.29 -21.97 -5.08
N ALA A 128 12.02 -20.98 -4.58
CA ALA A 128 13.04 -21.16 -3.56
C ALA A 128 12.45 -21.69 -2.25
N LEU A 129 11.32 -21.13 -1.78
CA LEU A 129 10.62 -21.63 -0.60
C LEU A 129 10.12 -23.06 -0.79
N GLY A 130 9.54 -23.37 -1.95
CA GLY A 130 9.11 -24.73 -2.30
C GLY A 130 10.25 -25.73 -2.16
N LEU A 131 11.43 -25.41 -2.70
CA LEU A 131 12.62 -26.26 -2.61
C LEU A 131 13.17 -26.35 -1.17
N LEU A 132 13.24 -25.23 -0.45
CA LEU A 132 13.71 -25.18 0.94
C LEU A 132 12.88 -26.09 1.85
N TYR A 133 11.55 -26.04 1.76
CA TYR A 133 10.68 -26.92 2.55
C TYR A 133 10.65 -28.36 2.05
N TYR A 134 10.79 -28.59 0.74
CA TYR A 134 10.83 -29.95 0.21
C TYR A 134 12.03 -30.73 0.76
N TYR A 135 13.23 -30.13 0.69
CA TYR A 135 14.47 -30.74 1.18
C TYR A 135 14.72 -30.52 2.68
N GLY A 136 14.07 -29.51 3.28
CA GLY A 136 14.17 -29.16 4.70
C GLY A 136 13.14 -29.85 5.58
N GLU A 137 13.43 -29.93 6.87
CA GLU A 137 12.56 -30.51 7.91
C GLU A 137 12.71 -29.68 9.19
N PRO A 138 11.91 -28.62 9.38
CA PRO A 138 12.02 -27.82 10.60
C PRO A 138 11.59 -28.67 11.79
N TYR A 139 12.45 -28.75 12.80
CA TYR A 139 12.16 -29.46 14.04
C TYR A 139 12.53 -28.57 15.23
N PRO A 140 11.63 -28.41 16.22
CA PRO A 140 10.29 -28.99 16.33
C PRO A 140 9.21 -28.33 15.43
N LEU A 141 8.37 -29.15 14.80
CA LEU A 141 7.32 -28.69 13.85
C LEU A 141 6.28 -27.74 14.48
N LYS A 142 5.92 -27.93 15.76
CA LYS A 142 4.92 -27.10 16.44
C LYS A 142 5.29 -25.62 16.43
N TRP A 143 6.58 -25.31 16.55
CA TRP A 143 7.06 -23.92 16.52
C TRP A 143 7.06 -23.34 15.10
N ALA A 144 7.35 -24.14 14.07
CA ALA A 144 7.21 -23.70 12.69
C ALA A 144 5.75 -23.28 12.39
N TYR A 145 4.78 -24.13 12.73
CA TYR A 145 3.35 -23.79 12.57
C TYR A 145 2.95 -22.52 13.31
N ARG A 146 3.38 -22.36 14.57
CA ARG A 146 3.08 -21.17 15.38
C ARG A 146 3.64 -19.91 14.75
N LEU A 147 4.90 -19.92 14.32
CA LEU A 147 5.54 -18.72 13.77
C LEU A 147 4.91 -18.31 12.43
N ILE A 148 4.70 -19.26 11.52
CA ILE A 148 4.08 -19.01 10.21
C ILE A 148 2.68 -18.40 10.37
N LEU A 149 1.89 -18.88 11.34
CA LEU A 149 0.51 -18.39 11.54
C LEU A 149 0.46 -17.10 12.34
N PHE A 150 1.09 -17.07 13.53
CA PHE A 150 0.86 -16.00 14.49
C PHE A 150 1.65 -14.73 14.20
N VAL A 151 2.83 -14.81 13.59
CA VAL A 151 3.61 -13.58 13.31
C VAL A 151 2.88 -12.65 12.33
N PRO A 152 2.49 -13.07 11.11
CA PRO A 152 1.73 -12.18 10.22
C PRO A 152 0.37 -11.78 10.81
N LEU A 153 -0.31 -12.66 11.56
CA LEU A 153 -1.57 -12.33 12.22
C LEU A 153 -1.40 -11.20 13.26
N ILE A 154 -0.37 -11.29 14.11
CA ILE A 154 -0.07 -10.25 15.11
C ILE A 154 0.26 -8.94 14.40
N ILE A 155 1.04 -8.97 13.33
CA ILE A 155 1.36 -7.78 12.53
C ILE A 155 0.08 -7.15 11.97
N THR A 156 -0.78 -7.94 11.33
CA THR A 156 -2.07 -7.47 10.80
C THR A 156 -2.90 -6.82 11.91
N LEU A 157 -3.07 -7.47 13.06
CA LEU A 157 -3.86 -6.91 14.15
C LEU A 157 -3.23 -5.63 14.74
N ALA A 158 -1.92 -5.61 14.94
CA ALA A 158 -1.19 -4.48 15.50
C ALA A 158 -1.28 -3.23 14.62
N VAL A 159 -1.33 -3.39 13.29
CA VAL A 159 -1.50 -2.29 12.34
C VAL A 159 -2.98 -1.93 12.16
N SER A 160 -3.83 -2.92 11.94
CA SER A 160 -5.22 -2.69 11.54
C SER A 160 -6.11 -2.21 12.68
N VAL A 161 -5.87 -2.59 13.93
CA VAL A 161 -6.71 -2.13 15.05
C VAL A 161 -6.60 -0.62 15.26
N PRO A 162 -5.39 -0.03 15.40
CA PRO A 162 -5.25 1.43 15.52
C PRO A 162 -5.79 2.18 14.28
N GLN A 163 -5.51 1.69 13.08
CA GLN A 163 -5.98 2.32 11.85
C GLN A 163 -7.51 2.22 11.69
N GLY A 164 -8.10 1.10 12.11
CA GLY A 164 -9.54 0.91 12.13
C GLY A 164 -10.23 1.83 13.15
N ILE A 165 -9.63 2.04 14.32
CA ILE A 165 -10.11 3.03 15.29
C ILE A 165 -10.06 4.44 14.68
N ARG A 166 -8.93 4.83 14.08
CA ARG A 166 -8.81 6.14 13.40
C ARG A 166 -9.87 6.31 12.32
N ALA A 167 -10.03 5.32 11.43
CA ALA A 167 -11.00 5.37 10.34
C ALA A 167 -12.46 5.43 10.85
N ALA A 168 -12.78 4.75 11.95
CA ALA A 168 -14.10 4.79 12.58
C ALA A 168 -14.40 6.11 13.30
N GLN A 169 -13.38 6.92 13.59
CA GLN A 169 -13.50 8.24 14.22
C GLN A 169 -13.58 9.38 13.20
N ARG A 170 -13.52 9.08 11.90
CA ARG A 170 -13.61 10.10 10.86
C ARG A 170 -14.94 10.84 10.92
N LEU A 171 -14.87 12.17 10.88
CA LEU A 171 -16.06 13.00 10.77
C LEU A 171 -16.64 12.89 9.34
N ASP A 172 -17.87 12.40 9.25
CA ASP A 172 -18.71 12.46 8.06
C ASP A 172 -20.03 13.14 8.45
N ASP A 173 -20.27 14.33 7.90
CA ASP A 173 -21.51 15.07 8.12
C ASP A 173 -22.57 14.82 7.04
N GLY A 174 -22.26 14.01 6.02
CA GLY A 174 -23.14 13.69 4.90
C GLY A 174 -23.42 14.85 3.95
N ASP A 175 -22.86 16.05 4.19
CA ASP A 175 -23.07 17.21 3.34
C ASP A 175 -22.01 17.31 2.25
N LEU A 176 -22.40 16.82 1.07
CA LEU A 176 -21.62 16.82 -0.16
C LEU A 176 -21.88 18.07 -1.03
N GLY A 177 -22.53 19.09 -0.48
CA GLY A 177 -22.82 20.36 -1.14
C GLY A 177 -21.60 21.28 -1.25
N THR A 178 -21.86 22.53 -1.64
CA THR A 178 -20.81 23.57 -1.64
C THR A 178 -20.44 23.89 -0.21
N ARG A 179 -19.15 23.84 0.12
CA ARG A 179 -18.67 24.06 1.49
C ARG A 179 -17.83 25.31 1.57
N ILE A 180 -18.18 26.23 2.46
CA ILE A 180 -17.29 27.34 2.83
C ILE A 180 -16.34 26.81 3.89
N VAL A 181 -15.04 26.83 3.60
CA VAL A 181 -14.00 26.42 4.53
C VAL A 181 -13.22 27.66 4.93
N GLU A 182 -13.34 28.02 6.21
CA GLU A 182 -12.64 29.12 6.85
C GLU A 182 -11.62 28.53 7.82
N GLY A 183 -10.34 28.86 7.63
CA GLY A 183 -9.32 28.30 8.48
C GLY A 183 -7.94 28.76 8.12
N ASN A 184 -7.10 28.95 9.14
CA ASN A 184 -5.72 29.37 9.01
C ASN A 184 -5.53 30.54 8.02
N GLY A 185 -6.42 31.54 8.02
CA GLY A 185 -6.35 32.74 7.17
C GLY A 185 -6.69 32.56 5.68
N VAL A 186 -7.35 31.47 5.30
CA VAL A 186 -8.03 31.32 4.00
C VAL A 186 -9.54 31.15 4.19
N THR A 187 -10.31 31.69 3.24
CA THR A 187 -11.76 31.50 3.14
C THR A 187 -12.08 31.16 1.69
N LEU A 188 -12.52 29.92 1.44
CA LEU A 188 -12.79 29.42 0.10
C LEU A 188 -14.12 28.68 0.06
N ALA A 189 -14.87 28.85 -1.03
CA ALA A 189 -15.97 27.97 -1.37
C ALA A 189 -15.44 26.78 -2.17
N TRP A 190 -15.61 25.58 -1.63
CA TRP A 190 -15.25 24.31 -2.24
C TRP A 190 -16.45 23.70 -2.95
N ALA A 191 -16.23 23.23 -4.18
CA ALA A 191 -17.29 22.77 -5.07
C ALA A 191 -18.12 21.62 -4.46
N PRO A 192 -19.42 21.53 -4.80
CA PRO A 192 -20.26 20.39 -4.44
C PRO A 192 -19.86 19.14 -5.22
N ARG A 193 -20.35 17.97 -4.79
CA ARG A 193 -20.15 16.72 -5.53
C ARG A 193 -20.74 16.84 -6.92
N GLY A 194 -19.95 16.47 -7.92
CA GLY A 194 -20.30 16.68 -9.33
C GLY A 194 -19.06 16.89 -10.18
N PRO A 195 -19.16 17.61 -11.31
CA PRO A 195 -18.02 17.82 -12.19
C PRO A 195 -16.85 18.55 -11.51
N GLY A 196 -17.12 19.50 -10.61
CA GLY A 196 -16.10 20.20 -9.82
C GLY A 196 -15.50 19.38 -8.68
N TRP A 197 -16.06 18.21 -8.38
CA TRP A 197 -15.56 17.28 -7.36
C TRP A 197 -15.85 15.82 -7.76
N PRO A 198 -15.13 15.28 -8.77
CA PRO A 198 -15.43 13.96 -9.30
C PRO A 198 -14.86 12.84 -8.43
N ASP A 199 -15.55 11.70 -8.40
CA ASP A 199 -15.15 10.46 -7.70
C ASP A 199 -14.37 9.48 -8.59
N ARG A 200 -13.88 9.99 -9.74
CA ARG A 200 -13.04 9.26 -10.70
C ARG A 200 -11.68 9.92 -10.87
N GLY A 201 -10.74 9.14 -11.38
CA GLY A 201 -9.44 9.66 -11.79
C GLY A 201 -9.57 10.65 -12.94
N VAL A 202 -8.86 11.78 -12.85
CA VAL A 202 -8.73 12.76 -13.95
C VAL A 202 -7.29 13.22 -14.07
N SER A 203 -6.89 13.60 -15.29
CA SER A 203 -5.59 14.25 -15.50
C SER A 203 -5.59 15.68 -15.00
N TRP A 204 -4.41 16.26 -14.78
CA TRP A 204 -4.29 17.65 -14.32
C TRP A 204 -4.90 18.64 -15.33
N GLU A 205 -4.68 18.43 -16.62
CA GLU A 205 -5.25 19.29 -17.67
C GLU A 205 -6.78 19.15 -17.77
N GLU A 206 -7.30 17.92 -17.66
CA GLU A 206 -8.75 17.68 -17.59
C GLU A 206 -9.37 18.39 -16.37
N ALA A 207 -8.71 18.35 -15.21
CA ALA A 207 -9.17 19.02 -14.01
C ALA A 207 -9.24 20.56 -14.19
N ARG A 208 -8.21 21.15 -14.82
CA ARG A 208 -8.19 22.58 -15.15
C ARG A 208 -9.27 22.96 -16.16
N GLU A 209 -9.45 22.14 -17.18
CA GLU A 209 -10.50 22.34 -18.18
C GLU A 209 -11.88 22.33 -17.54
N ILE A 210 -12.17 21.32 -16.73
CA ILE A 210 -13.47 21.24 -16.04
C ILE A 210 -13.70 22.48 -15.18
N CYS A 211 -12.70 22.92 -14.39
CA CYS A 211 -12.82 24.13 -13.58
C CYS A 211 -13.15 25.37 -14.42
N ARG A 212 -12.50 25.54 -15.58
CA ARG A 212 -12.66 26.70 -16.46
C ARG A 212 -14.08 26.86 -17.00
N TYR A 213 -14.73 25.73 -17.28
CA TYR A 213 -16.08 25.67 -17.86
C TYR A 213 -17.18 25.39 -16.82
N LEU A 214 -16.83 25.30 -15.53
CA LEU A 214 -17.79 24.92 -14.49
C LEU A 214 -18.78 26.07 -14.21
N SER A 215 -20.08 25.75 -14.20
CA SER A 215 -21.18 26.67 -13.86
C SER A 215 -21.00 27.27 -12.46
N GLU A 216 -21.63 28.41 -12.19
CA GLU A 216 -21.50 29.12 -10.91
C GLU A 216 -21.84 28.29 -9.67
N ASP A 217 -22.82 27.38 -9.80
CA ASP A 217 -23.26 26.44 -8.77
C ASP A 217 -22.36 25.19 -8.65
N GLY A 218 -21.41 24.99 -9.56
CA GLY A 218 -20.48 23.87 -9.55
C GLY A 218 -21.03 22.54 -10.07
N LEU A 219 -22.27 22.51 -10.61
CA LEU A 219 -22.98 21.28 -10.92
C LEU A 219 -22.94 20.88 -12.41
N THR A 220 -22.61 21.81 -13.30
CA THR A 220 -22.66 21.58 -14.76
C THR A 220 -21.38 22.09 -15.44
N VAL A 221 -20.86 21.34 -16.41
CA VAL A 221 -19.80 21.82 -17.32
C VAL A 221 -20.47 22.50 -18.51
N MET A 222 -20.21 23.78 -18.69
CA MET A 222 -20.83 24.64 -19.70
C MET A 222 -20.09 24.56 -21.05
N GLU A 223 -20.75 24.97 -22.13
CA GLU A 223 -20.11 25.08 -23.46
C GLU A 223 -19.19 26.30 -23.57
N THR A 224 -19.44 27.34 -22.76
CA THR A 224 -18.65 28.57 -22.74
C THR A 224 -17.82 28.65 -21.46
N GLU A 225 -16.64 29.26 -21.56
CA GLU A 225 -15.78 29.47 -20.39
C GLU A 225 -16.47 30.34 -19.35
N GLN A 226 -16.46 29.89 -18.10
CA GLN A 226 -17.05 30.60 -16.97
C GLN A 226 -15.96 31.30 -16.13
N ASN A 227 -14.80 30.65 -15.97
CA ASN A 227 -13.65 31.16 -15.21
C ASN A 227 -13.97 31.56 -13.75
N ILE A 228 -14.96 30.90 -13.14
CA ILE A 228 -15.39 31.11 -11.74
C ILE A 228 -14.60 30.20 -10.80
N TRP A 229 -14.48 28.93 -11.18
CA TRP A 229 -13.84 27.90 -10.39
C TRP A 229 -12.42 27.64 -10.89
N ARG A 230 -11.55 27.20 -9.99
CA ARG A 230 -10.17 26.83 -10.29
C ARG A 230 -9.70 25.70 -9.37
N LEU A 231 -8.56 25.11 -9.70
CA LEU A 231 -7.84 24.29 -8.74
C LEU A 231 -7.37 25.17 -7.56
N PRO A 232 -7.35 24.64 -6.33
CA PRO A 232 -6.73 25.32 -5.20
C PRO A 232 -5.22 25.35 -5.39
N THR A 233 -4.54 26.36 -4.85
CA THR A 233 -3.08 26.27 -4.69
C THR A 233 -2.73 25.24 -3.62
N ALA A 234 -1.49 24.77 -3.59
CA ALA A 234 -0.96 23.89 -2.56
C ALA A 234 -1.08 24.54 -1.18
N GLU A 235 -0.78 25.84 -1.09
CA GLU A 235 -0.94 26.60 0.16
C GLU A 235 -2.40 26.66 0.63
N GLU A 236 -3.33 26.97 -0.28
CA GLU A 236 -4.77 27.01 0.03
C GLU A 236 -5.29 25.65 0.48
N ALA A 237 -4.89 24.57 -0.21
CA ALA A 237 -5.27 23.21 0.13
C ALA A 237 -4.72 22.82 1.51
N VAL A 238 -3.44 23.09 1.78
CA VAL A 238 -2.79 22.82 3.08
C VAL A 238 -3.49 23.57 4.21
N ARG A 239 -3.77 24.86 4.02
CA ARG A 239 -4.44 25.71 5.03
C ARG A 239 -5.91 25.36 5.26
N SER A 240 -6.55 24.66 4.31
CA SER A 240 -7.94 24.22 4.40
C SER A 240 -8.12 22.82 5.00
N MET A 241 -7.04 22.09 5.27
CA MET A 241 -7.14 20.75 5.85
C MET A 241 -7.75 20.80 7.25
N THR A 242 -8.52 19.76 7.59
CA THR A 242 -9.26 19.66 8.85
C THR A 242 -9.06 18.31 9.51
N ILE A 243 -9.36 18.25 10.80
CA ILE A 243 -9.47 17.02 11.59
C ILE A 243 -10.55 17.24 12.65
N HIS A 244 -11.50 16.31 12.74
CA HIS A 244 -12.60 16.31 13.70
C HIS A 244 -13.40 17.63 13.71
N GLY A 245 -13.63 18.20 12.53
CA GLY A 245 -14.40 19.45 12.35
C GLY A 245 -13.62 20.72 12.69
N GLU A 246 -12.33 20.62 13.02
CA GLU A 246 -11.46 21.75 13.30
C GLU A 246 -10.39 21.89 12.22
N ASN A 247 -9.89 23.11 11.99
CA ASN A 247 -8.74 23.33 11.12
C ASN A 247 -7.48 22.63 11.68
N ALA A 248 -6.69 22.02 10.80
CA ALA A 248 -5.49 21.26 11.16
C ALA A 248 -4.24 22.14 11.42
N GLY A 249 -4.32 23.46 11.24
CA GLY A 249 -3.22 24.40 11.41
C GLY A 249 -2.13 24.26 10.34
N GLY A 250 -2.50 23.87 9.13
CA GLY A 250 -1.55 23.53 8.07
C GLY A 250 -0.77 24.74 7.54
N VAL A 251 0.54 24.69 7.59
CA VAL A 251 1.46 25.70 7.03
C VAL A 251 2.25 25.08 5.88
N TRP A 252 2.28 25.78 4.74
CA TRP A 252 3.04 25.37 3.57
C TRP A 252 4.42 26.03 3.55
N ASP A 253 5.48 25.22 3.58
CA ASP A 253 6.84 25.68 3.33
C ASP A 253 7.16 25.56 1.84
N ILE A 254 7.12 26.70 1.15
CA ILE A 254 7.40 26.80 -0.29
C ILE A 254 8.83 26.37 -0.62
N ALA A 255 9.80 26.68 0.25
CA ALA A 255 11.20 26.40 -0.01
C ALA A 255 11.51 24.91 0.16
N ALA A 256 10.97 24.29 1.20
CA ALA A 256 11.14 22.85 1.45
C ALA A 256 10.17 21.98 0.62
N LYS A 257 9.12 22.57 0.02
CA LYS A 257 7.98 21.86 -0.59
C LYS A 257 7.35 20.86 0.37
N THR A 258 7.20 21.26 1.63
CA THR A 258 6.62 20.41 2.69
C THR A 258 5.54 21.14 3.46
N ALA A 259 4.49 20.41 3.84
CA ALA A 259 3.44 20.90 4.72
C ALA A 259 3.71 20.45 6.17
N VAL A 260 3.46 21.34 7.12
CA VAL A 260 3.52 21.06 8.56
C VAL A 260 2.14 21.36 9.14
N TYR A 261 1.69 20.54 10.08
CA TYR A 261 0.38 20.68 10.71
C TYR A 261 0.51 20.66 12.22
N GLU A 262 -0.35 21.43 12.91
CA GLU A 262 -0.50 21.33 14.37
C GLU A 262 -1.14 19.99 14.76
N LYS A 263 -2.10 19.53 13.93
CA LYS A 263 -2.77 18.24 14.06
C LYS A 263 -2.75 17.55 12.70
N THR A 264 -2.37 16.27 12.65
CA THR A 264 -2.38 15.53 11.38
C THR A 264 -3.81 15.46 10.83
N PRO A 265 -4.09 16.00 9.63
CA PRO A 265 -5.42 15.91 9.04
C PRO A 265 -5.74 14.48 8.61
N ASP A 266 -7.03 14.20 8.40
CA ASP A 266 -7.49 12.92 7.84
C ASP A 266 -8.57 13.18 6.77
N LYS A 267 -9.00 12.09 6.13
CA LYS A 267 -10.02 12.08 5.09
C LYS A 267 -11.39 12.28 5.71
N GLU A 268 -11.74 13.52 6.01
CA GLU A 268 -12.97 13.91 6.71
C GLU A 268 -13.69 15.08 6.02
N SER A 269 -14.98 15.22 6.34
CA SER A 269 -15.73 16.45 6.05
C SER A 269 -15.09 17.67 6.71
N PRO A 270 -15.16 18.86 6.10
CA PRO A 270 -15.93 19.18 4.89
C PRO A 270 -15.17 18.95 3.59
N LEU A 271 -13.87 18.67 3.63
CA LEU A 271 -12.99 18.73 2.45
C LEU A 271 -13.00 17.43 1.64
N TRP A 272 -13.07 16.28 2.33
CA TRP A 272 -13.01 14.95 1.72
C TRP A 272 -14.33 14.23 1.86
N ASP A 273 -14.67 13.42 0.85
CA ASP A 273 -15.72 12.43 0.94
C ASP A 273 -15.08 11.17 1.56
N VAL A 274 -15.44 10.89 2.82
CA VAL A 274 -14.96 9.74 3.59
C VAL A 274 -15.17 8.42 2.83
N HIS A 275 -16.23 8.37 2.00
CA HIS A 275 -16.67 7.19 1.29
C HIS A 275 -16.24 7.14 -0.18
N SER A 276 -15.44 8.10 -0.64
CA SER A 276 -14.83 8.07 -1.97
C SER A 276 -13.57 7.19 -1.97
N LYS A 277 -13.21 6.61 -3.12
CA LYS A 277 -11.87 6.01 -3.33
C LYS A 277 -10.77 7.06 -3.56
N VAL A 278 -11.16 8.31 -3.82
CA VAL A 278 -10.22 9.40 -4.08
C VAL A 278 -9.50 9.77 -2.79
N ILE A 279 -8.17 9.80 -2.84
CA ILE A 279 -7.30 10.13 -1.71
C ILE A 279 -6.28 11.23 -2.05
N TYR A 280 -6.24 11.65 -3.31
CA TYR A 280 -5.39 12.72 -3.80
C TYR A 280 -6.22 13.76 -4.56
N TYR A 281 -5.93 15.04 -4.30
CA TYR A 281 -6.42 16.14 -5.13
C TYR A 281 -5.28 16.85 -5.85
N TRP A 282 -5.49 17.14 -7.13
CA TRP A 282 -4.67 18.08 -7.88
C TRP A 282 -4.74 19.48 -7.28
N THR A 283 -3.60 20.16 -7.30
CA THR A 283 -3.48 21.59 -7.00
C THR A 283 -3.12 22.36 -8.28
N ALA A 284 -3.26 23.68 -8.25
CA ALA A 284 -2.89 24.56 -9.36
C ALA A 284 -1.37 24.62 -9.59
N ASP A 285 -0.57 24.31 -8.56
CA ASP A 285 0.88 24.44 -8.59
C ASP A 285 1.55 23.37 -9.45
N THR A 286 2.45 23.83 -10.30
CA THR A 286 3.32 22.98 -11.12
C THR A 286 4.68 22.81 -10.45
N SER A 287 5.35 21.67 -10.66
CA SER A 287 6.69 21.50 -10.11
C SER A 287 7.66 22.46 -10.79
N GLY A 288 8.40 23.25 -10.00
CA GLY A 288 9.39 24.20 -10.53
C GLY A 288 10.59 23.54 -11.23
N GLU A 289 10.79 22.23 -11.04
CA GLU A 289 11.90 21.48 -11.65
C GLU A 289 11.49 20.72 -12.92
N ASP A 290 10.19 20.43 -13.09
CA ASP A 290 9.66 19.62 -14.17
C ASP A 290 8.23 20.08 -14.53
N GLU A 291 8.11 20.80 -15.65
CA GLU A 291 6.83 21.33 -16.14
C GLU A 291 5.82 20.23 -16.51
N THR A 292 6.27 18.98 -16.68
CA THR A 292 5.37 17.83 -16.92
C THR A 292 4.69 17.34 -15.64
N ARG A 293 5.00 17.95 -14.48
CA ARG A 293 4.49 17.56 -13.18
C ARG A 293 3.70 18.66 -12.50
N ALA A 294 2.75 18.24 -11.67
CA ALA A 294 1.95 19.11 -10.82
C ALA A 294 1.86 18.55 -9.41
N CYS A 295 1.64 19.46 -8.45
CA CYS A 295 1.49 19.13 -7.05
C CYS A 295 0.11 18.49 -6.79
N ILE A 296 0.12 17.45 -5.96
CA ILE A 296 -1.08 16.84 -5.40
C ILE A 296 -1.04 16.98 -3.88
N ILE A 297 -2.21 17.10 -3.26
CA ILE A 297 -2.39 16.95 -1.82
C ILE A 297 -3.02 15.61 -1.50
N VAL A 298 -2.51 14.91 -0.48
CA VAL A 298 -3.10 13.68 0.07
C VAL A 298 -4.02 14.04 1.23
N TYR A 299 -5.02 13.21 1.51
CA TYR A 299 -5.95 13.43 2.64
C TYR A 299 -5.28 13.60 4.01
N HIS A 300 -4.06 13.09 4.19
CA HIS A 300 -3.29 13.28 5.43
C HIS A 300 -2.36 14.51 5.39
N GLY A 301 -2.53 15.38 4.39
CA GLY A 301 -1.86 16.67 4.26
C GLY A 301 -0.50 16.64 3.53
N GLY A 302 -0.01 15.47 3.15
CA GLY A 302 1.23 15.38 2.36
C GLY A 302 1.09 16.04 0.99
N ILE A 303 2.12 16.74 0.53
CA ILE A 303 2.21 17.28 -0.84
C ILE A 303 3.26 16.49 -1.61
N TYR A 304 2.93 16.08 -2.83
CA TYR A 304 3.83 15.33 -3.69
C TYR A 304 3.68 15.77 -5.15
N ASP A 305 4.73 15.60 -5.95
CA ASP A 305 4.65 15.82 -7.39
C ASP A 305 4.16 14.55 -8.13
N LYS A 306 3.23 14.71 -9.06
CA LYS A 306 2.77 13.66 -9.99
C LYS A 306 2.84 14.14 -11.43
N ARG A 307 2.90 13.21 -12.40
CA ARG A 307 2.91 13.59 -13.82
C ARG A 307 1.53 14.12 -14.17
N LYS A 308 1.44 15.22 -14.92
CA LYS A 308 0.15 15.82 -15.32
C LYS A 308 -0.75 14.87 -16.12
N THR A 309 -0.17 13.86 -16.77
CA THR A 309 -0.88 12.81 -17.53
C THR A 309 -1.40 11.67 -16.64
N ASP A 310 -1.03 11.62 -15.37
CA ASP A 310 -1.51 10.62 -14.42
C ASP A 310 -3.02 10.80 -14.20
N HIS A 311 -3.76 9.69 -14.18
CA HIS A 311 -5.23 9.67 -14.07
C HIS A 311 -5.70 8.44 -13.30
N GLN A 312 -4.92 7.99 -12.30
CA GLN A 312 -5.29 6.84 -11.48
C GLN A 312 -6.64 7.09 -10.81
N ALA A 313 -7.42 6.02 -10.59
CA ALA A 313 -8.80 6.12 -10.11
C ALA A 313 -8.98 6.84 -8.76
N TYR A 314 -7.89 6.97 -7.98
CA TYR A 314 -7.86 7.61 -6.67
C TYR A 314 -7.32 9.06 -6.69
N LEU A 315 -6.99 9.60 -7.87
CA LEU A 315 -6.40 10.92 -8.08
C LEU A 315 -7.36 11.82 -8.86
N SER A 316 -7.96 12.79 -8.17
CA SER A 316 -8.98 13.68 -8.72
C SER A 316 -8.67 15.14 -8.34
N PHE A 317 -9.68 15.98 -8.23
CA PHE A 317 -9.59 17.35 -7.73
C PHE A 317 -10.87 17.74 -7.00
N ARG A 318 -10.81 18.85 -6.28
CA ARG A 318 -11.99 19.59 -5.83
C ARG A 318 -11.77 21.06 -6.12
N ALA A 319 -12.65 21.63 -6.94
CA ALA A 319 -12.51 23.02 -7.36
C ALA A 319 -12.83 23.99 -6.22
N VAL A 320 -12.23 25.17 -6.27
CA VAL A 320 -12.45 26.27 -5.32
C VAL A 320 -12.76 27.57 -6.04
N LYS A 321 -13.47 28.46 -5.36
CA LYS A 321 -13.60 29.88 -5.72
C LYS A 321 -13.50 30.75 -4.48
N ALA A 322 -13.16 32.03 -4.67
CA ALA A 322 -13.23 33.01 -3.60
C ALA A 322 -14.69 33.23 -3.20
N THR A 323 -14.92 33.45 -1.90
CA THR A 323 -16.21 33.90 -1.35
C THR A 323 -16.35 35.40 -1.41
#